data_AF-A0A1U9KGA8-F1
#
_entry.id   AF-A0A1U9KGA8-F1
#
_cell.length_a   1.000
_cell.length_b   1.000
_cell.length_c   1.000
_cell.angle_alpha   90.00
_cell.angle_beta   90.00
_cell.angle_gamma   90.00
#
_symmetry.space_group_name_H-M   'P 1'
#
loop_
_entity.id
_entity.type
_entity.pdbx_description
1 polymer ?
#
loop_
_entity_poly.entity_id
_entity_poly.type
_entity_poly.pdbx_seq_one_letter_code
_entity_poly.pdbx_strand_id
1 'polypeptide(L)'
;METVHRPRSAAEWATFAVAVLLVLLGLPLLIMGAQLATLGGSLYYVLFGATIITGGVLMVFGHVAGAFVYLAAWLCTWPWAFWEVGMDGWGLLPRLFGPSLVAIAVLLTIPVLRRTQRKTSLRGSAV
;
A
#
# COMPACT_ATOMS: atom_id res chain seq x y z
N MET A 1 8.67 -2.74 -21.53
CA MET A 1 8.76 -3.87 -20.58
C MET A 1 9.36 -3.33 -19.29
N GLU A 2 8.55 -3.04 -18.27
CA GLU A 2 9.09 -2.63 -16.96
C GLU A 2 9.78 -3.82 -16.29
N THR A 3 11.08 -3.73 -16.07
CA THR A 3 11.85 -4.80 -15.45
C THR A 3 11.68 -4.73 -13.93
N VAL A 4 11.29 -5.85 -13.30
CA VAL A 4 11.23 -5.99 -11.84
C VAL A 4 12.54 -5.52 -11.20
N HIS A 5 12.47 -4.65 -10.19
CA HIS A 5 13.66 -4.18 -9.49
C HIS A 5 14.31 -5.34 -8.74
N ARG A 6 15.56 -5.69 -9.09
CA ARG A 6 16.31 -6.72 -8.36
C ARG A 6 17.03 -6.09 -7.17
N PRO A 7 16.63 -6.38 -5.92
CA PRO A 7 17.21 -5.75 -4.74
C PRO A 7 18.69 -6.13 -4.58
N ARG A 8 19.55 -5.13 -4.36
CA ARG A 8 21.00 -5.31 -4.20
C ARG A 8 21.51 -5.00 -2.79
N SER A 9 20.67 -4.47 -1.92
CA SER A 9 21.00 -4.12 -0.53
C SER A 9 19.89 -4.56 0.43
N ALA A 10 20.20 -4.68 1.73
CA ALA A 10 19.24 -5.06 2.75
C ALA A 10 18.01 -4.13 2.78
N ALA A 11 18.21 -2.82 2.57
CA ALA A 11 17.13 -1.84 2.51
C ALA A 11 16.22 -2.00 1.29
N GLU A 12 16.79 -2.37 0.14
CA GLU A 12 16.02 -2.69 -1.07
C GLU A 12 15.23 -3.99 -0.90
N TRP A 13 15.81 -5.00 -0.25
CA TRP A 13 15.11 -6.24 0.10
C TRP A 13 13.95 -5.99 1.07
N ALA A 14 14.16 -5.17 2.11
CA ALA A 14 13.10 -4.78 3.04
C ALA A 14 11.98 -4.02 2.31
N THR A 15 12.32 -3.11 1.41
CA THR A 15 11.34 -2.38 0.59
C THR A 15 10.54 -3.33 -0.31
N PHE A 16 11.20 -4.29 -0.95
CA PHE A 16 10.55 -5.31 -1.76
C PHE A 16 9.61 -6.19 -0.91
N ALA A 17 10.03 -6.59 0.28
CA ALA A 17 9.20 -7.35 1.20
C ALA A 17 7.93 -6.57 1.62
N VAL A 18 8.05 -5.28 1.92
CA VAL A 18 6.89 -4.41 2.19
C VAL A 18 5.97 -4.32 0.98
N ALA A 19 6.53 -4.17 -0.22
CA ALA A 19 5.74 -4.10 -1.45
C ALA A 19 4.94 -5.39 -1.70
N VAL A 20 5.57 -6.55 -1.52
CA VAL A 20 4.91 -7.86 -1.62
C VAL A 20 3.85 -8.02 -0.53
N LEU A 21 4.15 -7.60 0.71
CA LEU A 21 3.19 -7.63 1.81
C LEU A 21 1.93 -6.82 1.47
N LEU A 22 2.04 -5.64 0.87
CA LEU A 22 0.87 -4.85 0.45
C LEU A 22 -0.01 -5.60 -0.54
N VAL A 23 0.58 -6.27 -1.52
CA VAL A 23 -0.18 -7.09 -2.49
C VAL A 23 -0.87 -8.26 -1.78
N LEU A 24 -0.15 -8.96 -0.91
CA LEU A 24 -0.68 -10.10 -0.16
C LEU A 24 -1.81 -9.71 0.80
N LEU A 25 -1.73 -8.53 1.44
CA LEU A 25 -2.78 -8.02 2.31
C LEU A 25 -3.99 -7.49 1.53
N GLY A 26 -3.75 -6.90 0.36
CA GLY A 26 -4.81 -6.35 -0.47
C GLY A 26 -5.66 -7.40 -1.17
N LEU A 27 -5.08 -8.55 -1.54
CA LEU A 27 -5.81 -9.66 -2.17
C LEU A 27 -7.03 -10.15 -1.36
N PRO A 28 -6.88 -10.57 -0.08
CA PRO A 28 -8.02 -10.99 0.73
C PRO A 28 -8.97 -9.83 0.99
N LEU A 29 -8.49 -8.59 1.17
CA LEU A 29 -9.37 -7.42 1.30
C LEU A 29 -10.23 -7.19 0.07
N LEU A 30 -9.67 -7.37 -1.13
CA LEU A 30 -10.39 -7.22 -2.38
C LEU A 30 -11.42 -8.35 -2.55
N ILE A 31 -11.00 -9.60 -2.37
CA ILE A 31 -11.84 -10.78 -2.61
C ILE A 31 -12.93 -10.91 -1.53
N MET A 32 -12.51 -10.94 -0.26
CA MET A 32 -13.44 -11.07 0.88
C MET A 32 -14.25 -9.80 1.08
N GLY A 33 -13.69 -8.62 0.77
CA GLY A 33 -14.45 -7.37 0.77
C GLY A 33 -15.55 -7.35 -0.28
N ALA A 34 -15.32 -7.94 -1.46
CA ALA A 34 -16.35 -8.04 -2.49
C ALA A 34 -17.48 -8.97 -2.04
N GLN A 35 -17.16 -10.08 -1.38
CA GLN A 35 -18.16 -10.94 -0.73
C GLN A 35 -18.88 -10.23 0.42
N LEU A 36 -18.16 -9.44 1.22
CA LEU A 36 -18.77 -8.69 2.33
C LEU A 36 -19.73 -7.61 1.81
N ALA A 37 -19.43 -6.99 0.67
CA ALA A 37 -20.30 -6.00 0.04
C ALA A 37 -21.64 -6.61 -0.42
N THR A 38 -21.67 -7.86 -0.88
CA THR A 38 -22.94 -8.52 -1.24
C THR A 38 -23.80 -8.86 -0.03
N LEU A 39 -23.19 -8.93 1.17
CA LEU A 39 -23.86 -9.13 2.45
C LEU A 39 -24.30 -7.80 3.11
N GLY A 40 -24.17 -6.67 2.40
CA GLY A 40 -24.53 -5.34 2.91
C GLY A 40 -23.43 -4.65 3.72
N GLY A 41 -22.21 -5.18 3.72
CA GLY A 41 -21.05 -4.52 4.31
C GLY A 41 -20.46 -3.42 3.43
N SER A 42 -19.44 -2.74 3.94
CA SER A 42 -18.88 -1.55 3.28
C SER A 42 -18.05 -1.88 2.03
N LEU A 43 -18.36 -1.21 0.92
CA LEU A 43 -17.55 -1.25 -0.32
C LEU A 43 -16.12 -0.70 -0.12
N TYR A 44 -15.88 0.00 0.99
CA TYR A 44 -14.57 0.57 1.31
C TYR A 44 -13.46 -0.49 1.34
N TYR A 45 -13.74 -1.71 1.83
CA TYR A 45 -12.74 -2.77 1.89
C TYR A 45 -12.24 -3.20 0.51
N VAL A 46 -13.13 -3.21 -0.49
CA VAL A 46 -12.79 -3.51 -1.89
C VAL A 46 -11.91 -2.41 -2.46
N LEU A 47 -12.32 -1.15 -2.29
CA LEU A 47 -11.57 0.02 -2.78
C LEU A 47 -10.20 0.12 -2.13
N PHE A 48 -10.12 -0.08 -0.82
CA PHE A 48 -8.87 -0.07 -0.08
C PHE A 48 -7.97 -1.22 -0.54
N GLY A 49 -8.50 -2.44 -0.65
CA GLY A 49 -7.78 -3.61 -1.17
C GLY A 49 -7.18 -3.38 -2.56
N ALA A 50 -7.99 -2.89 -3.51
CA ALA A 50 -7.52 -2.55 -4.86
C ALA A 50 -6.42 -1.48 -4.85
N THR A 51 -6.58 -0.46 -4.01
CA THR A 51 -5.63 0.67 -3.94
C THR A 51 -4.29 0.22 -3.37
N ILE A 52 -4.27 -0.59 -2.31
CA ILE A 52 -3.02 -1.07 -1.73
C ILE A 52 -2.32 -2.12 -2.60
N ILE A 53 -3.06 -2.94 -3.36
CA ILE A 53 -2.48 -3.80 -4.40
C ILE A 53 -1.77 -2.93 -5.44
N THR A 54 -2.46 -1.90 -5.95
CA THR A 54 -1.89 -0.97 -6.93
C THR A 54 -0.62 -0.31 -6.39
N GLY A 55 -0.65 0.15 -5.14
CA GLY A 55 0.51 0.72 -4.45
C GLY A 55 1.67 -0.28 -4.33
N GLY A 56 1.40 -1.52 -3.90
CA GLY A 56 2.38 -2.59 -3.79
C GLY A 56 3.01 -2.96 -5.13
N VAL A 57 2.21 -3.09 -6.19
CA VAL A 57 2.70 -3.37 -7.55
C VAL A 57 3.63 -2.26 -8.04
N LEU A 58 3.24 -0.99 -7.86
CA LEU A 58 4.10 0.15 -8.20
C LEU A 58 5.42 0.11 -7.41
N MET A 59 5.39 -0.21 -6.12
CA MET A 59 6.59 -0.35 -5.30
C MET A 59 7.49 -1.50 -5.74
N VAL A 60 6.95 -2.62 -6.22
CA VAL A 60 7.72 -3.75 -6.79
C VAL A 60 8.52 -3.31 -8.03
N PHE A 61 7.95 -2.42 -8.84
CA PHE A 61 8.65 -1.80 -9.98
C PHE A 61 9.58 -0.64 -9.57
N GLY A 62 9.72 -0.39 -8.26
CA GLY A 62 10.59 0.62 -7.71
C GLY A 62 10.00 2.03 -7.75
N HIS A 63 8.70 2.19 -8.00
CA HIS A 63 8.07 3.51 -8.11
C HIS A 63 7.65 4.10 -6.76
N VAL A 64 8.13 5.30 -6.43
CA VAL A 64 7.75 6.01 -5.18
C VAL A 64 6.26 6.34 -5.14
N ALA A 65 5.62 6.49 -6.31
CA ALA A 65 4.19 6.70 -6.43
C ALA A 65 3.39 5.62 -5.68
N GLY A 66 3.86 4.37 -5.68
CA GLY A 66 3.19 3.28 -4.97
C GLY A 66 3.10 3.49 -3.45
N ALA A 67 4.16 4.04 -2.84
CA ALA A 67 4.14 4.37 -1.42
C ALA A 67 3.12 5.49 -1.13
N PHE A 68 3.04 6.51 -1.99
CA PHE A 68 2.07 7.59 -1.83
C PHE A 68 0.62 7.13 -2.07
N VAL A 69 0.39 6.20 -2.99
CA VAL A 69 -0.93 5.57 -3.19
C VAL A 69 -1.40 4.89 -1.91
N TYR A 70 -0.53 4.11 -1.25
CA TYR A 70 -0.86 3.51 0.04
C TYR A 70 -1.16 4.55 1.12
N LEU A 71 -0.32 5.58 1.25
CA LEU A 71 -0.48 6.62 2.28
C LEU A 71 -1.75 7.44 2.08
N ALA A 72 -2.12 7.74 0.83
CA ALA A 72 -3.38 8.39 0.51
C ALA A 72 -4.58 7.51 0.91
N ALA A 73 -4.54 6.22 0.56
CA ALA A 73 -5.58 5.27 0.95
C ALA A 73 -5.71 5.18 2.48
N TRP A 74 -4.57 5.11 3.19
CA TRP A 74 -4.53 5.10 4.64
C TRP A 74 -5.16 6.36 5.24
N LEU A 75 -4.87 7.54 4.71
CA LEU A 75 -5.50 8.79 5.15
C LEU A 75 -7.01 8.79 4.91
N CYS A 76 -7.48 8.25 3.78
CA CYS A 76 -8.91 8.09 3.50
C CYS A 76 -9.60 7.11 4.47
N THR A 77 -8.87 6.18 5.10
CA THR A 77 -9.43 5.25 6.08
C THR A 77 -9.93 5.96 7.32
N TRP A 78 -9.32 7.08 7.71
CA TRP A 78 -9.71 7.83 8.92
C TRP A 78 -11.15 8.36 8.84
N PRO A 79 -11.51 9.24 7.88
CA PRO A 79 -12.88 9.76 7.80
C PRO A 79 -13.89 8.64 7.56
N TRP A 80 -13.55 7.61 6.79
CA TRP A 80 -14.42 6.46 6.60
C TRP A 80 -14.67 5.69 7.90
N ALA A 81 -13.63 5.42 8.69
CA ALA A 81 -13.77 4.69 9.94
C ALA A 81 -14.63 5.47 10.95
N PHE A 82 -14.42 6.79 11.06
CA PHE A 82 -15.28 7.63 11.91
C PHE A 82 -16.72 7.69 11.42
N TRP A 83 -16.97 7.64 10.11
CA TRP A 83 -18.33 7.54 9.58
C TRP A 83 -19.00 6.22 9.98
N GLU A 84 -18.29 5.11 9.84
CA GLU A 84 -18.85 3.77 10.01
C GLU A 84 -19.13 3.41 11.48
N VAL A 85 -18.23 3.78 12.39
CA VAL A 85 -18.32 3.38 13.82
C VAL A 85 -18.32 4.54 14.81
N GLY A 86 -18.29 5.78 14.32
CA GLY A 86 -18.27 6.96 15.20
C GLY A 86 -17.00 7.00 16.06
N MET A 87 -17.18 7.31 17.35
CA MET A 87 -16.09 7.35 18.35
C MET A 87 -15.97 6.06 19.16
N ASP A 88 -16.49 4.94 18.67
CA ASP A 88 -16.27 3.64 19.31
C ASP A 88 -14.81 3.21 19.14
N GLY A 89 -14.03 3.33 20.21
CA GLY A 89 -12.61 2.96 20.23
C GLY A 89 -12.37 1.51 19.83
N TRP A 90 -13.29 0.59 20.17
CA TRP A 90 -13.17 -0.83 19.80
C TRP A 90 -13.43 -1.08 18.32
N GLY A 91 -14.38 -0.35 17.72
CA GLY A 91 -14.59 -0.36 16.27
C GLY A 91 -13.45 0.31 15.49
N LEU A 92 -12.88 1.40 16.02
CA LEU A 92 -11.81 2.16 15.36
C LEU A 92 -10.47 1.42 15.39
N LEU A 93 -10.15 0.76 16.50
CA LEU A 93 -8.86 0.10 16.71
C LEU A 93 -8.48 -0.87 15.56
N PRO A 94 -9.28 -1.89 15.19
CA PRO A 94 -8.91 -2.81 14.11
C PRO A 94 -8.87 -2.15 12.73
N ARG A 95 -9.63 -1.06 12.52
CA ARG A 95 -9.70 -0.34 11.23
C ARG A 95 -8.49 0.58 11.02
N LEU A 96 -7.98 1.18 12.09
CA LEU A 96 -6.90 2.16 12.00
C LEU A 96 -5.53 1.60 12.39
N PHE A 97 -5.47 0.71 13.38
CA PHE A 97 -4.20 0.24 13.94
C PHE A 97 -3.38 -0.56 12.92
N GLY A 98 -3.99 -1.59 12.31
CA GLY A 98 -3.33 -2.44 11.31
C GLY A 98 -2.80 -1.62 10.12
N PRO A 99 -3.64 -0.82 9.45
CA PRO A 99 -3.18 0.06 8.36
C PRO A 99 -2.13 1.09 8.78
N SER A 100 -2.17 1.59 10.02
CA SER A 100 -1.16 2.55 10.50
C SER A 100 0.20 1.90 10.70
N LEU A 101 0.26 0.66 11.20
CA LEU A 101 1.52 -0.07 11.34
C LEU A 101 2.19 -0.28 9.97
N VAL A 102 1.40 -0.65 8.97
CA VAL A 102 1.87 -0.79 7.59
C VAL A 102 2.24 0.58 6.99
N ALA A 103 1.53 1.66 7.33
CA ALA A 103 1.88 3.02 6.90
C ALA A 103 3.27 3.44 7.36
N ILE A 104 3.64 3.11 8.60
CA ILE A 104 4.99 3.36 9.13
C ILE A 104 6.02 2.59 8.29
N ALA A 105 5.79 1.30 8.03
CA ALA A 105 6.69 0.50 7.19
C ALA A 105 6.84 1.09 5.78
N VAL A 106 5.73 1.50 5.15
CA VAL A 106 5.72 2.16 3.83
C VAL A 106 6.48 3.48 3.85
N LEU A 107 6.30 4.31 4.88
CA LEU A 107 7.01 5.59 5.01
C LEU A 107 8.53 5.41 5.01
N LEU A 108 9.02 4.37 5.68
CA LEU A 108 10.45 4.03 5.73
C LEU A 108 11.02 3.59 4.38
N THR A 109 10.18 3.12 3.44
CA THR A 109 10.62 2.74 2.09
C THR A 109 10.83 3.93 1.15
N ILE A 110 10.23 5.10 1.43
CA ILE A 110 10.26 6.29 0.56
C ILE A 110 11.69 6.70 0.14
N PRO A 111 12.68 6.86 1.06
CA PRO A 111 14.02 7.27 0.65
C PRO A 111 14.70 6.23 -0.27
N VAL A 112 14.42 4.94 -0.08
CA VAL A 112 14.97 3.85 -0.91
C VAL A 112 14.33 3.87 -2.30
N LEU A 113 13.01 4.03 -2.38
CA LEU A 113 12.26 4.13 -3.64
C LEU A 113 12.69 5.36 -4.45
N ARG A 114 12.83 6.54 -3.81
CA ARG A 114 13.31 7.76 -4.49
C ARG A 114 14.69 7.58 -5.11
N ARG A 115 15.62 6.93 -4.40
CA ARG A 115 16.97 6.62 -4.93
C ARG A 115 16.88 5.65 -6.10
N THR A 116 16.01 4.65 -6.02
CA THR A 116 15.82 3.63 -7.06
C THR A 116 15.26 4.24 -8.34
N GLN A 117 14.16 5.01 -8.25
CA GLN A 117 13.59 5.71 -9.41
C GLN A 117 14.58 6.65 -10.09
N ARG A 118 15.36 7.42 -9.32
CA ARG A 118 16.35 8.34 -9.88
C ARG A 118 17.42 7.60 -10.69
N LYS A 119 17.90 6.44 -10.20
CA LYS A 119 18.87 5.60 -10.94
C LYS A 119 18.29 5.11 -12.27
N THR A 120 17.03 4.71 -12.28
CA THR A 120 16.34 4.25 -13.50
C THR A 120 16.18 5.38 -14.51
N SER A 121 15.78 6.58 -14.06
CA SER A 121 15.66 7.77 -14.93
C SER A 121 16.99 8.18 -15.56
N LEU A 122 18.08 8.21 -14.78
CA LEU A 122 19.41 8.56 -15.28
C LEU A 122 19.95 7.56 -16.32
N ARG A 123 19.63 6.27 -16.17
CA ARG A 123 19.96 5.24 -17.16
C ARG A 123 19.17 5.43 -18.46
N GLY A 124 17.92 5.86 -18.40
CA GLY A 124 17.09 6.10 -19.58
C GLY A 124 17.52 7.32 -20.41
N SER A 125 18.16 8.32 -19.79
CA SER A 125 18.67 9.51 -20.49
C SER A 125 20.07 9.33 -21.10
N ALA A 126 20.76 8.22 -20.82
CA ALA A 126 22.12 7.93 -21.29
C ALA A 126 22.17 6.98 -22.50
N VAL A 127 21.01 6.66 -23.08
CA VAL A 127 20.82 5.81 -24.28
C VAL A 127 20.17 6.67 -25.36
#